data_AF-A0A8T5KJZ5-F1
#
_entry.id   AF-A0A8T5KJZ5-F1
#
_cell.length_a   1.000
_cell.length_b   1.000
_cell.length_c   1.000
_cell.angle_alpha   90.00
_cell.angle_beta   90.00
_cell.angle_gamma   90.00
#
_symmetry.space_group_name_H-M   'P 1'
#
loop_
_entity.id
_entity.type
_entity.pdbx_description
1 polymer ?
#
loop_
_entity_poly.entity_id
_entity_poly.type
_entity_poly.pdbx_seq_one_letter_code
_entity_poly.pdbx_strand_id
1 'polypeptide(L)'
;LITYPRSDSSRVAAEAIEIARQIVRQKHGFIALKPISLEKRLFGQSSEEAGAHEAIRPANPERYPEEEAGLLPDQAALYKLIWERFIASQMQSAVYQIIEVELESA
;
A
#
# COMPACT_ATOMS: atom_id res chain seq x y z
N LEU A 1 -11.78 -10.41 4.94
CA LEU A 1 -11.28 -9.04 5.14
C LEU A 1 -10.02 -8.79 4.34
N ILE A 2 -9.04 -9.69 4.45
CA ILE A 2 -7.80 -9.64 3.68
C ILE A 2 -7.73 -10.82 2.70
N THR A 3 -6.79 -10.76 1.75
CA THR A 3 -6.37 -11.89 0.91
C THR A 3 -5.66 -12.98 1.75
N TYR A 4 -5.29 -14.10 1.12
CA TYR A 4 -4.69 -15.23 1.82
C TYR A 4 -3.39 -14.83 2.55
N PRO A 5 -3.27 -15.00 3.88
CA PRO A 5 -2.22 -14.39 4.69
C PRO A 5 -0.86 -15.14 4.63
N ARG A 6 -0.76 -16.24 3.89
CA ARG A 6 0.50 -16.98 3.69
C ARG A 6 0.94 -16.81 2.25
N SER A 7 1.54 -15.66 1.98
CA SER A 7 2.01 -15.27 0.65
C SER A 7 3.39 -14.62 0.77
N ASP A 8 4.28 -15.00 -0.15
CA ASP A 8 5.58 -14.41 -0.41
C ASP A 8 5.55 -13.46 -1.63
N SER A 9 4.38 -13.32 -2.26
CA SER A 9 4.18 -12.48 -3.44
C SER A 9 3.87 -11.04 -3.08
N SER A 10 4.44 -10.08 -3.82
CA SER A 10 4.05 -8.67 -3.79
C SER A 10 3.13 -8.27 -4.94
N ARG A 11 2.67 -9.25 -5.74
CA ARG A 11 1.78 -9.02 -6.88
C ARG A 11 0.39 -8.61 -6.41
N VAL A 12 -0.21 -7.65 -7.08
CA VAL A 12 -1.57 -7.15 -6.78
C VAL A 12 -2.41 -7.23 -8.05
N ALA A 13 -3.69 -7.60 -7.92
CA ALA A 13 -4.65 -7.53 -9.01
C ALA A 13 -4.83 -6.09 -9.53
N ALA A 14 -4.92 -5.92 -10.85
CA ALA A 14 -5.06 -4.60 -11.48
C ALA A 14 -6.30 -3.84 -10.98
N GLU A 15 -7.41 -4.53 -10.74
CA GLU A 15 -8.63 -3.95 -10.17
C GLU A 15 -8.40 -3.36 -8.77
N ALA A 16 -7.68 -4.07 -7.91
CA ALA A 16 -7.37 -3.58 -6.57
C ALA A 16 -6.43 -2.37 -6.59
N ILE A 17 -5.50 -2.30 -7.56
CA ILE A 17 -4.65 -1.12 -7.79
C ILE A 17 -5.52 0.08 -8.16
N GLU A 18 -6.46 -0.10 -9.09
CA GLU A 18 -7.32 0.99 -9.54
C GLU A 18 -8.19 1.53 -8.39
N ILE A 19 -8.80 0.66 -7.59
CA ILE A 19 -9.56 1.07 -6.40
C ILE A 19 -8.66 1.83 -5.42
N ALA A 20 -7.45 1.32 -5.13
CA ALA A 20 -6.53 2.02 -4.22
C ALA A 20 -6.16 3.42 -4.74
N ARG A 21 -5.89 3.56 -6.05
CA ARG A 21 -5.62 4.86 -6.68
C ARG A 21 -6.82 5.80 -6.58
N GLN A 22 -8.03 5.30 -6.77
CA GLN A 22 -9.24 6.09 -6.59
C GLN A 22 -9.38 6.58 -5.15
N ILE A 23 -9.14 5.71 -4.16
CA ILE A 23 -9.14 6.08 -2.75
C ILE A 23 -8.08 7.16 -2.45
N VAL A 24 -6.85 7.00 -2.93
CA VAL A 24 -5.78 8.01 -2.76
C VAL A 24 -6.21 9.33 -3.38
N ARG A 25 -6.76 9.31 -4.60
CA ARG A 25 -7.23 10.52 -5.27
C ARG A 25 -8.33 11.23 -4.49
N GLN A 26 -9.29 10.48 -3.95
CA GLN A 26 -10.43 11.03 -3.22
C GLN A 26 -10.02 11.57 -1.84
N LYS A 27 -9.21 10.84 -1.07
CA LYS A 27 -8.82 11.21 0.30
C LYS A 27 -7.61 12.16 0.37
N HIS A 28 -6.67 12.08 -0.56
CA HIS A 28 -5.39 12.80 -0.50
C HIS A 28 -5.10 13.70 -1.71
N GLY A 29 -5.99 13.70 -2.72
CA GLY A 29 -5.85 14.52 -3.92
C GLY A 29 -4.93 13.93 -4.98
N PHE A 30 -4.97 14.51 -6.17
CA PHE A 30 -4.22 14.00 -7.34
C PHE A 30 -2.70 14.04 -7.14
N ILE A 31 -2.19 15.05 -6.43
CA ILE A 31 -0.74 15.20 -6.18
C ILE A 31 -0.19 14.01 -5.39
N ALA A 32 -1.00 13.38 -4.53
CA ALA A 32 -0.57 12.24 -3.73
C ALA A 32 -0.44 10.94 -4.53
N LEU A 33 -0.90 10.89 -5.78
CA LEU A 33 -0.85 9.67 -6.60
C LEU A 33 0.54 9.38 -7.12
N LYS A 34 0.92 8.12 -7.07
CA LYS A 34 2.08 7.63 -7.78
C LYS A 34 1.87 7.76 -9.30
N PRO A 35 2.83 8.34 -10.05
CA PRO A 35 2.79 8.38 -11.51
C PRO A 35 2.69 6.99 -12.14
N ILE A 36 1.84 6.85 -13.17
CA ILE A 36 1.61 5.58 -13.90
C ILE A 36 2.91 5.04 -14.53
N SER A 37 3.83 5.93 -14.94
CA SER A 37 5.14 5.55 -15.47
C SER A 37 6.00 4.75 -14.48
N LEU A 38 5.76 4.89 -13.18
CA LEU A 38 6.46 4.17 -12.11
C LEU A 38 5.75 2.86 -11.68
N GLU A 39 4.58 2.54 -12.23
CA GLU A 39 3.85 1.29 -11.93
C GLU A 39 4.51 0.08 -12.58
N LYS A 40 5.05 0.24 -13.79
CA LYS A 40 5.75 -0.84 -14.52
C LYS A 40 7.00 -1.37 -13.80
N ARG A 41 7.52 -0.66 -12.80
CA ARG A 41 8.77 -1.02 -12.09
C ARG A 41 8.59 -1.82 -10.80
N LEU A 42 7.40 -1.89 -10.18
CA LEU A 42 7.26 -2.44 -8.82
C LEU A 42 6.52 -3.77 -8.69
N PHE A 43 5.92 -4.27 -9.76
CA PHE A 43 5.32 -5.60 -9.75
C PHE A 43 6.19 -6.49 -10.63
N GLY A 44 7.18 -7.12 -10.02
CA GLY A 44 8.12 -7.99 -10.71
C GLY A 44 7.35 -8.96 -11.61
N GLN A 45 7.81 -9.07 -12.85
CA GLN A 45 7.60 -10.29 -13.62
C GLN A 45 8.35 -11.41 -12.86
N SER A 46 7.73 -11.97 -11.81
CA SER A 46 8.08 -13.34 -11.45
C SER A 46 7.63 -14.18 -12.64
N SER A 47 8.54 -14.96 -13.18
CA SER A 47 8.29 -15.94 -14.24
C SER A 47 6.94 -16.63 -14.05
N GLU A 48 6.26 -16.90 -15.16
CA GLU A 48 4.88 -17.42 -15.26
C GLU A 48 4.60 -18.71 -14.44
N GLU A 49 5.61 -19.29 -13.78
CA GLU A 49 5.55 -20.57 -13.08
C GLU A 49 5.75 -20.52 -11.55
N ALA A 50 5.93 -19.35 -10.93
CA ALA A 50 6.11 -19.25 -9.47
C ALA A 50 5.00 -18.46 -8.76
N GLY A 51 3.84 -19.12 -8.58
CA GLY A 51 2.90 -18.85 -7.49
C GLY A 51 1.63 -18.07 -7.86
N ALA A 52 0.47 -18.72 -7.80
CA ALA A 52 -0.87 -18.11 -7.88
C ALA A 52 -1.19 -17.14 -6.73
N HIS A 53 -0.22 -16.84 -5.85
CA HIS A 53 -0.42 -16.05 -4.66
C HIS A 53 -0.43 -14.54 -4.97
N GLU A 54 -1.20 -13.82 -4.19
CA GLU A 54 -1.34 -12.37 -4.24
C GLU A 54 -0.74 -11.77 -2.96
N ALA A 55 -0.31 -10.52 -3.01
CA ALA A 55 0.05 -9.75 -1.83
C ALA A 55 -1.06 -9.80 -0.77
N ILE A 56 -0.65 -9.75 0.50
CA ILE A 56 -1.56 -9.58 1.63
C ILE A 56 -2.09 -8.14 1.59
N ARG A 57 -3.36 -7.98 1.25
CA ARG A 57 -4.07 -6.70 1.12
C ARG A 57 -5.53 -6.85 1.55
N PRO A 58 -6.30 -5.76 1.72
CA PRO A 58 -7.75 -5.87 1.86
C PRO A 58 -8.35 -6.59 0.65
N ALA A 59 -9.26 -7.52 0.89
CA ALA A 59 -9.98 -8.22 -0.17
C ALA A 59 -10.82 -7.23 -1.00
N ASN A 60 -11.49 -6.30 -0.31
CA ASN A 60 -12.08 -5.09 -0.88
C ASN A 60 -11.43 -3.85 -0.22
N PRO A 61 -10.66 -3.02 -0.96
CA PRO A 61 -10.05 -1.80 -0.42
C PRO A 61 -11.05 -0.71 0.01
N GLU A 62 -12.29 -0.73 -0.48
CA GLU A 62 -13.35 0.23 -0.10
C GLU A 62 -13.88 0.00 1.32
N ARG A 63 -13.57 -1.15 1.92
CA ARG A 63 -13.88 -1.43 3.33
C ARG A 63 -12.89 -0.70 4.23
N TYR A 64 -13.23 0.52 4.63
CA TYR A 64 -12.31 1.35 5.41
C TYR A 64 -12.11 0.79 6.83
N PRO A 65 -10.90 0.89 7.41
CA PRO A 65 -10.64 0.39 8.77
C PRO A 65 -11.59 0.95 9.83
N GLU A 66 -12.03 2.20 9.68
CA GLU A 66 -12.98 2.88 10.55
C GLU A 66 -14.42 2.32 10.47
N GLU A 67 -14.78 1.61 9.39
CA GLU A 67 -16.11 1.04 9.15
C GLU A 67 -16.22 -0.44 9.55
N GLU A 68 -15.09 -1.06 9.90
CA GLU A 68 -15.03 -2.48 10.25
C GLU A 68 -15.49 -2.74 11.69
N ALA A 69 -16.79 -3.02 11.82
CA ALA A 69 -17.40 -3.43 13.08
C ALA A 69 -17.12 -4.91 13.43
N GLY A 70 -17.08 -5.22 14.72
CA GLY A 70 -17.03 -6.60 15.23
C GLY A 70 -15.65 -7.24 15.29
N LEU A 71 -14.58 -6.48 15.02
CA LEU A 71 -13.20 -6.93 15.18
C LEU A 71 -12.73 -6.80 16.64
N LEU A 72 -11.95 -7.78 17.09
CA LEU A 72 -11.15 -7.62 18.31
C LEU A 72 -10.09 -6.51 18.11
N PRO A 73 -9.62 -5.85 19.18
CA PRO A 73 -8.67 -4.74 19.07
C PRO A 73 -7.45 -5.05 18.18
N ASP A 74 -6.82 -6.22 18.36
CA ASP A 74 -5.65 -6.63 17.58
C ASP A 74 -5.99 -6.91 16.12
N GLN A 75 -7.19 -7.42 15.84
CA GLN A 75 -7.65 -7.67 14.46
C GLN A 75 -7.91 -6.36 13.73
N ALA A 76 -8.51 -5.38 14.43
CA ALA A 76 -8.74 -4.04 13.88
C ALA A 76 -7.40 -3.33 13.60
N ALA A 77 -6.44 -3.42 14.52
CA ALA A 77 -5.10 -2.88 14.35
C ALA A 77 -4.36 -3.54 13.17
N LEU A 78 -4.42 -4.86 13.05
CA LEU A 78 -3.81 -5.59 11.95
C LEU A 78 -4.47 -5.25 10.60
N TYR A 79 -5.80 -5.19 10.55
CA TYR A 79 -6.51 -4.82 9.34
C TYR A 79 -6.15 -3.40 8.89
N LYS A 80 -6.13 -2.44 9.83
CA LYS A 80 -5.71 -1.06 9.57
C LYS A 80 -4.30 -1.01 8.99
N LEU A 81 -3.34 -1.71 9.59
CA LEU A 81 -1.97 -1.76 9.10
C LEU A 81 -1.87 -2.30 7.67
N ILE A 82 -2.57 -3.41 7.38
CA ILE A 82 -2.59 -3.99 6.03
C ILE A 82 -3.23 -3.03 5.04
N TRP A 83 -4.33 -2.38 5.42
CA TRP A 83 -5.04 -1.40 4.59
C TRP A 83 -4.17 -0.18 4.29
N GLU A 84 -3.57 0.44 5.30
CA GLU A 84 -2.70 1.61 5.15
C GLU A 84 -1.47 1.28 4.29
N ARG A 85 -0.84 0.12 4.52
CA ARG A 85 0.29 -0.34 3.70
C ARG A 85 -0.10 -0.52 2.23
N PHE A 86 -1.29 -1.07 1.98
CA PHE A 86 -1.80 -1.27 0.63
C PHE A 86 -2.08 0.06 -0.09
N ILE A 87 -2.80 0.98 0.55
CA ILE A 87 -3.11 2.29 -0.04
C ILE A 87 -1.84 3.11 -0.27
N ALA A 88 -0.93 3.15 0.72
CA ALA A 88 0.33 3.87 0.61
C ALA A 88 1.21 3.35 -0.54
N SER A 89 1.09 2.08 -0.94
CA SER A 89 1.83 1.53 -2.08
C SER A 89 1.52 2.21 -3.41
N GLN A 90 0.36 2.88 -3.52
CA GLN A 90 -0.08 3.63 -4.69
C GLN A 90 0.13 5.15 -4.55
N MET A 91 0.76 5.59 -3.45
CA MET A 91 1.07 7.00 -3.20
C MET A 91 2.47 7.38 -3.72
N GLN A 92 2.66 8.67 -4.00
CA GLN A 92 3.98 9.21 -4.36
C GLN A 92 4.98 9.08 -3.19
N SER A 93 6.26 9.04 -3.52
CA SER A 93 7.33 9.08 -2.51
C SER A 93 7.29 10.40 -1.74
N ALA A 94 7.55 10.33 -0.44
CA ALA A 94 7.76 11.52 0.36
C ALA A 94 9.05 12.25 -0.07
N VAL A 95 8.98 13.59 -0.11
CA VAL A 95 10.11 14.46 -0.42
C VAL A 95 10.58 15.09 0.89
N TYR A 96 11.86 14.92 1.20
CA TYR A 96 12.46 15.43 2.43
C TYR A 96 13.59 16.41 2.11
N GLN A 97 13.71 17.43 2.96
CA GLN A 97 14.90 18.28 3.04
C GLN A 97 15.65 17.90 4.32
N ILE A 98 16.88 17.43 4.17
CA ILE A 98 17.75 17.07 5.29
C ILE A 98 18.83 18.14 5.40
N ILE A 99 19.00 18.70 6.59
CA ILE A 99 20.03 19.71 6.90
C ILE A 99 20.92 19.10 7.98
N GLU A 100 22.20 18.95 7.67
CA GLU A 100 23.23 18.47 8.59
C GLU A 100 24.16 19.64 8.92
N VAL A 101 24.43 19.83 10.21
CA VAL A 101 25.32 20.90 10.70
C VAL A 101 26.34 20.26 11.63
N GLU A 102 27.60 20.37 11.25
CA GLU A 102 28.74 19.95 12.06
C GLU A 102 29.39 21.19 12.69
N LEU A 103 29.71 21.11 13.99
CA LEU A 103 30.33 22.19 14.74
C LEU A 103 31.65 21.70 15.33
N GLU A 104 32.72 22.45 15.08
CA GLU A 104 34.03 22.24 15.70
C GLU A 104 34.23 23.23 16.87
N SER A 105 34.84 22.76 17.96
CA SER A 105 35.30 23.63 19.07
C SER A 105 36.76 24.03 18.86
N ALA A 106 37.07 25.31 19.06
CA ALA A 106 38.43 25.87 19.01
C ALA A 106 39.33 25.43 20.17
#